data_AF-A0A149PIC7-F1
#
_entry.id   AF-A0A149PIC7-F1
#
_cell.length_a   1.000
_cell.length_b   1.000
_cell.length_c   1.000
_cell.angle_alpha   90.00
_cell.angle_beta   90.00
_cell.angle_gamma   90.00
#
_symmetry.space_group_name_H-M   'P 1'
#
loop_
_entity.id
_entity.type
_entity.pdbx_description
1 polymer ?
#
loop_
_entity_poly.entity_id
_entity_poly.type
_entity_poly.pdbx_seq_one_letter_code
_entity_poly.pdbx_strand_id
1 'polypeptide(L)'
;MATHYASQALDPSDYVAHHLQHFSTSATGAQHAAAFIWSPYALALAALLFVVLVCFAALRDRGAVFSVGRAMSFGRRLYVWWSCAWRQWLASTLLFIVAVIAFHFLVPHTAVPLMKFSEHLITPDVARSSPAWSVVIAAMPAIVAVVIYLLVSLPIAGYMVRSGLAAHAFAGPGRFGFWQAVLLGLTTYVWSVPGSLAIADVAVSLPDHAADVLRGVFVIAWGMYVVLPRQVRRVERLAAR
;
A
#
# COMPACT_ATOMS: atom_id res chain seq x y z
N MET A 1 69.22 -19.09 -2.44
CA MET A 1 69.38 -18.18 -3.59
C MET A 1 68.04 -17.48 -3.79
N ALA A 2 67.97 -16.21 -3.39
CA ALA A 2 66.91 -15.27 -3.74
C ALA A 2 67.11 -14.86 -5.23
N THR A 3 66.18 -14.31 -6.02
CA THR A 3 65.01 -13.43 -5.82
C THR A 3 64.18 -13.39 -7.14
N HIS A 4 63.03 -12.72 -7.10
CA HIS A 4 62.32 -12.07 -8.21
C HIS A 4 61.37 -12.93 -9.07
N TYR A 5 60.18 -13.19 -8.53
CA TYR A 5 58.98 -12.97 -9.34
C TYR A 5 58.94 -11.49 -9.70
N ALA A 6 59.39 -11.21 -10.93
CA ALA A 6 59.34 -9.91 -11.54
C ALA A 6 57.91 -9.38 -11.48
N SER A 7 57.79 -8.18 -10.94
CA SER A 7 56.70 -7.24 -11.20
C SER A 7 56.50 -7.11 -12.71
N GLN A 8 55.63 -7.93 -13.30
CA GLN A 8 55.04 -7.57 -14.57
C GLN A 8 54.14 -6.38 -14.31
N ALA A 9 54.67 -5.19 -14.63
CA ALA A 9 53.88 -4.01 -14.82
C ALA A 9 52.80 -4.36 -15.86
N LEU A 10 51.58 -4.62 -15.38
CA LEU A 10 50.38 -4.47 -16.19
C LEU A 10 50.43 -3.03 -16.71
N ASP A 11 50.49 -2.87 -18.03
CA ASP A 11 50.31 -1.57 -18.66
C ASP A 11 49.05 -0.95 -18.03
N PRO A 12 49.07 0.29 -17.51
CA PRO A 12 47.89 0.88 -16.87
C PRO A 12 46.63 0.82 -17.73
N SER A 13 46.79 0.76 -19.06
CA SER A 13 45.74 0.48 -20.04
C SER A 13 45.09 -0.90 -19.85
N ASP A 14 45.87 -1.96 -19.61
CA ASP A 14 45.41 -3.33 -19.38
C ASP A 14 44.71 -3.47 -18.02
N TYR A 15 45.21 -2.79 -16.98
CA TYR A 15 44.52 -2.74 -15.69
C TYR A 15 43.15 -2.07 -15.80
N VAL A 16 43.07 -0.94 -16.52
CA VAL A 16 41.81 -0.23 -16.77
C VAL A 16 40.88 -1.05 -17.66
N ALA A 17 41.38 -1.69 -18.70
CA ALA A 17 40.58 -2.54 -19.59
C ALA A 17 40.00 -3.74 -18.83
N HIS A 18 40.79 -4.39 -17.97
CA HIS A 18 40.33 -5.51 -17.15
C HIS A 18 39.32 -5.08 -16.08
N HIS A 19 39.48 -3.89 -15.50
CA HIS A 19 38.47 -3.34 -14.58
C HIS A 19 37.19 -2.91 -15.29
N LEU A 20 37.26 -2.29 -16.46
CA LEU A 20 36.09 -1.94 -17.27
C LEU A 20 35.35 -3.18 -17.77
N GLN A 21 36.06 -4.25 -18.14
CA GLN A 21 35.43 -5.52 -18.48
C GLN A 21 34.65 -6.09 -17.29
N HIS A 22 35.17 -5.99 -16.07
CA HIS A 22 34.47 -6.45 -14.87
C HIS A 22 33.19 -5.64 -14.60
N PHE A 23 33.18 -4.33 -14.85
CA PHE A 23 31.96 -3.53 -14.76
C PHE A 23 30.96 -3.86 -15.87
N SER A 24 31.44 -4.13 -17.10
CA SER A 24 30.57 -4.46 -18.25
C SER A 24 29.94 -5.85 -18.17
N THR A 25 30.64 -6.84 -17.59
CA THR A 25 30.16 -8.22 -17.43
C THR A 25 29.35 -8.44 -16.16
N SER A 26 29.56 -7.62 -15.12
CA SER A 26 28.71 -7.63 -13.92
C SER A 26 27.35 -6.94 -14.16
N ALA A 27 27.15 -6.30 -15.32
CA ALA A 27 25.92 -5.60 -15.68
C ALA A 27 24.86 -6.48 -16.39
N THR A 28 25.16 -7.74 -16.71
CA THR A 28 24.16 -8.71 -17.21
C THR A 28 23.43 -9.47 -16.10
N GLY A 29 23.64 -9.08 -14.84
CA GLY A 29 22.79 -9.42 -13.70
C GLY A 29 21.99 -8.20 -13.27
N ALA A 30 21.10 -7.72 -14.14
CA ALA A 30 20.13 -6.69 -13.82
C ALA A 30 19.27 -7.14 -12.62
N GLN A 31 19.65 -6.73 -11.42
CA GLN A 31 18.73 -6.49 -10.31
C GLN A 31 18.80 -5.01 -10.01
N HIS A 32 18.22 -4.21 -10.91
CA HIS A 32 17.76 -2.87 -10.56
C HIS A 32 16.93 -2.98 -9.29
N ALA A 33 17.39 -2.28 -8.25
CA ALA A 33 16.69 -2.05 -7.00
C ALA A 33 15.99 -3.28 -6.41
N ALA A 34 16.63 -3.90 -5.40
CA ALA A 34 15.89 -4.60 -4.34
C ALA A 34 15.06 -3.60 -3.51
N ALA A 35 14.26 -2.77 -4.19
CA ALA A 35 13.22 -1.95 -3.62
C ALA A 35 12.08 -2.89 -3.25
N PHE A 36 12.00 -3.21 -1.96
CA PHE A 36 10.81 -3.80 -1.35
C PHE A 36 10.41 -5.15 -1.98
N ILE A 37 11.11 -6.22 -1.61
CA ILE A 37 10.68 -7.60 -1.93
C ILE A 37 9.32 -7.82 -1.27
N TRP A 38 8.24 -7.66 -2.04
CA TRP A 38 6.89 -8.00 -1.62
C TRP A 38 6.84 -9.50 -1.39
N SER A 39 6.82 -9.91 -0.13
CA SER A 39 6.63 -11.31 0.23
C SER A 39 5.27 -11.78 -0.32
N PRO A 40 5.19 -12.92 -1.02
CA PRO A 40 3.92 -13.47 -1.50
C PRO A 40 2.91 -13.68 -0.36
N TYR A 41 3.40 -13.90 0.86
CA TYR A 41 2.59 -14.00 2.07
C TYR A 41 1.99 -12.65 2.51
N ALA A 42 2.74 -11.54 2.36
CA ALA A 42 2.23 -10.20 2.66
C ALA A 42 1.12 -9.80 1.67
N LEU A 43 1.27 -10.19 0.40
CA LEU A 43 0.25 -9.99 -0.63
C LEU A 43 -1.01 -10.81 -0.36
N ALA A 44 -0.87 -12.10 0.00
CA ALA A 44 -2.00 -12.96 0.34
C ALA A 44 -2.79 -12.45 1.56
N LEU A 45 -2.08 -11.95 2.59
CA LEU A 45 -2.71 -11.34 3.76
C LEU A 45 -3.45 -10.04 3.40
N ALA A 46 -2.82 -9.16 2.61
CA ALA A 46 -3.44 -7.93 2.16
C ALA A 46 -4.74 -8.22 1.38
N ALA A 47 -4.72 -9.25 0.53
CA ALA A 47 -5.90 -9.73 -0.19
C ALA A 47 -6.99 -10.27 0.75
N LEU A 48 -6.64 -11.08 1.75
CA LEU A 48 -7.60 -11.60 2.73
C LEU A 48 -8.26 -10.49 3.54
N LEU A 49 -7.45 -9.57 4.09
CA LEU A 49 -7.94 -8.41 4.84
C LEU A 49 -8.87 -7.56 3.98
N PHE A 50 -8.51 -7.38 2.73
CA PHE A 50 -9.33 -6.68 1.76
C PHE A 50 -10.71 -7.35 1.58
N VAL A 51 -10.78 -8.68 1.39
CA VAL A 51 -12.04 -9.43 1.28
C VAL A 51 -12.91 -9.25 2.53
N VAL A 52 -12.33 -9.37 3.72
CA VAL A 52 -13.06 -9.20 4.99
C VAL A 52 -13.67 -7.80 5.11
N LEU A 53 -12.90 -6.76 4.77
CA LEU A 53 -13.36 -5.37 4.82
C LEU A 53 -14.51 -5.14 3.82
N VAL A 54 -14.43 -5.73 2.62
CA VAL A 54 -15.50 -5.66 1.60
C VAL A 54 -16.78 -6.32 2.09
N CYS A 55 -16.71 -7.53 2.63
CA CYS A 55 -17.88 -8.24 3.16
C CYS A 55 -18.57 -7.44 4.28
N PHE A 56 -17.80 -6.89 5.23
CA PHE A 56 -18.34 -6.11 6.34
C PHE A 56 -19.08 -4.85 5.86
N ALA A 57 -18.57 -4.20 4.83
CA ALA A 57 -19.18 -2.99 4.30
C ALA A 57 -20.37 -3.26 3.36
N ALA A 58 -20.33 -4.35 2.58
CA ALA A 58 -21.48 -4.80 1.79
C ALA A 58 -22.71 -5.04 2.68
N LEU A 59 -22.51 -5.62 3.87
CA LEU A 59 -23.57 -5.83 4.88
C LEU A 59 -24.10 -4.51 5.46
N ARG A 60 -23.29 -3.45 5.51
CA ARG A 60 -23.67 -2.14 6.08
C ARG A 60 -24.31 -1.18 5.08
N ASP A 61 -23.99 -1.27 3.79
CA ASP A 61 -24.38 -0.26 2.79
C ASP A 61 -25.74 -0.52 2.10
N ARG A 62 -26.42 -1.64 2.37
CA ARG A 62 -27.81 -1.96 1.90
C ARG A 62 -28.09 -1.64 0.42
N GLY A 63 -27.09 -1.74 -0.48
CA GLY A 63 -27.30 -1.70 -1.93
C GLY A 63 -27.72 -0.37 -2.58
N ALA A 64 -27.51 0.81 -1.96
CA ALA A 64 -27.87 2.08 -2.62
C ALA A 64 -26.80 2.55 -3.62
N VAL A 65 -26.95 2.25 -4.92
CA VAL A 65 -25.75 2.09 -5.77
C VAL A 65 -25.11 3.38 -6.34
N PHE A 66 -25.80 4.47 -6.74
CA PHE A 66 -25.10 5.52 -7.53
C PHE A 66 -25.49 7.01 -7.42
N SER A 67 -26.47 7.43 -6.62
CA SER A 67 -26.88 8.85 -6.60
C SER A 67 -26.17 9.69 -5.52
N VAL A 68 -25.44 10.74 -5.88
CA VAL A 68 -25.20 11.82 -4.92
C VAL A 68 -26.56 12.48 -4.67
N GLY A 69 -26.97 12.70 -3.42
CA GLY A 69 -28.28 13.33 -3.12
C GLY A 69 -28.46 14.72 -3.74
N ARG A 70 -27.35 15.33 -4.20
CA ARG A 70 -27.30 16.63 -4.87
C ARG A 70 -26.76 16.46 -6.30
N ALA A 71 -27.47 17.01 -7.28
CA ALA A 71 -26.96 17.09 -8.65
C ALA A 71 -25.68 17.96 -8.68
N MET A 72 -24.60 17.43 -9.24
CA MET A 72 -23.32 18.14 -9.40
C MET A 72 -22.85 18.01 -10.84
N SER A 73 -22.35 19.12 -11.39
CA SER A 73 -21.64 19.11 -12.67
C SER A 73 -20.37 18.27 -12.56
N PHE A 74 -19.90 17.76 -13.71
CA PHE A 74 -18.66 16.99 -13.81
C PHE A 74 -17.47 17.74 -13.19
N GLY A 75 -17.28 19.01 -13.56
CA GLY A 75 -16.16 19.83 -13.06
C GLY A 75 -16.19 20.00 -11.54
N ARG A 76 -17.38 20.22 -10.95
CA ARG A 76 -17.51 20.29 -9.48
C ARG A 76 -17.18 18.95 -8.83
N ARG A 77 -17.64 17.84 -9.40
CA ARG A 77 -17.36 16.50 -8.90
C ARG A 77 -15.86 16.18 -8.97
N LEU A 78 -15.21 16.53 -10.08
CA LEU A 78 -13.76 16.34 -10.26
C LEU A 78 -12.97 17.17 -9.26
N TYR A 79 -13.34 18.42 -9.04
CA TYR A 79 -12.66 19.31 -8.10
C TYR A 79 -12.77 18.80 -6.65
N VAL A 80 -13.97 18.35 -6.24
CA VAL A 80 -14.20 17.77 -4.91
C VAL A 80 -13.45 16.46 -4.74
N TRP A 81 -13.51 15.57 -5.74
CA TRP A 81 -12.77 14.32 -5.75
C TRP A 81 -11.27 14.60 -5.62
N TRP A 82 -10.72 15.50 -6.45
CA TRP A 82 -9.31 15.85 -6.45
C TRP A 82 -8.86 16.37 -5.10
N SER A 83 -9.62 17.29 -4.50
CA SER A 83 -9.37 17.82 -3.16
C SER A 83 -9.29 16.75 -2.09
N CYS A 84 -10.15 15.72 -2.15
CA CYS A 84 -10.08 14.57 -1.25
C CYS A 84 -8.88 13.67 -1.58
N ALA A 85 -8.69 13.35 -2.87
CA ALA A 85 -7.70 12.41 -3.36
C ALA A 85 -6.27 12.89 -3.06
N TRP A 86 -5.92 14.15 -3.35
CA TRP A 86 -4.56 14.65 -3.11
C TRP A 86 -4.24 14.71 -1.61
N ARG A 87 -5.20 15.08 -0.76
CA ARG A 87 -5.02 15.10 0.71
C ARG A 87 -4.79 13.70 1.25
N GLN A 88 -5.56 12.72 0.77
CA GLN A 88 -5.37 11.32 1.11
C GLN A 88 -4.02 10.82 0.61
N TRP A 89 -3.67 11.11 -0.64
CA TRP A 89 -2.41 10.67 -1.22
C TRP A 89 -1.21 11.25 -0.47
N LEU A 90 -1.23 12.54 -0.13
CA LEU A 90 -0.19 13.18 0.68
C LEU A 90 -0.08 12.51 2.06
N ALA A 91 -1.19 12.36 2.77
CA ALA A 91 -1.20 11.76 4.11
C ALA A 91 -0.75 10.29 4.09
N SER A 92 -1.20 9.52 3.10
CA SER A 92 -0.78 8.13 2.89
C SER A 92 0.69 8.02 2.50
N THR A 93 1.22 8.96 1.69
CA THR A 93 2.64 9.00 1.31
C THR A 93 3.50 9.27 2.54
N LEU A 94 3.13 10.25 3.37
CA LEU A 94 3.82 10.54 4.63
C LEU A 94 3.76 9.34 5.58
N LEU A 95 2.58 8.73 5.75
CA LEU A 95 2.43 7.53 6.56
C LEU A 95 3.28 6.37 6.04
N PHE A 96 3.34 6.19 4.71
CA PHE A 96 4.14 5.15 4.09
C PHE A 96 5.64 5.39 4.33
N ILE A 97 6.13 6.62 4.18
CA ILE A 97 7.53 6.96 4.50
C ILE A 97 7.83 6.63 5.97
N VAL A 98 6.96 7.04 6.89
CA VAL A 98 7.12 6.73 8.33
C VAL A 98 7.10 5.22 8.56
N ALA A 99 6.20 4.48 7.91
CA ALA A 99 6.09 3.04 8.04
C ALA A 99 7.32 2.31 7.49
N VAL A 100 7.87 2.75 6.35
CA VAL A 100 9.09 2.20 5.75
C VAL A 100 10.29 2.46 6.66
N ILE A 101 10.44 3.69 7.17
CA ILE A 101 11.47 4.02 8.15
C ILE A 101 11.33 3.15 9.39
N ALA A 102 10.14 3.12 10.00
CA ALA A 102 9.88 2.30 11.18
C ALA A 102 10.14 0.82 10.92
N PHE A 103 9.76 0.28 9.76
CA PHE A 103 10.03 -1.10 9.38
C PHE A 103 11.53 -1.36 9.28
N HIS A 104 12.29 -0.51 8.57
CA HIS A 104 13.73 -0.68 8.43
C HIS A 104 14.50 -0.58 9.74
N PHE A 105 14.05 0.24 10.69
CA PHE A 105 14.70 0.35 12.00
C PHE A 105 14.20 -0.70 13.00
N LEU A 106 12.89 -0.94 13.10
CA LEU A 106 12.34 -1.86 14.10
C LEU A 106 12.50 -3.32 13.71
N VAL A 107 12.39 -3.69 12.42
CA VAL A 107 12.43 -5.11 12.02
C VAL A 107 13.77 -5.76 12.36
N PRO A 108 14.96 -5.18 12.10
CA PRO A 108 16.21 -5.77 12.55
C PRO A 108 16.28 -5.94 14.08
N HIS A 109 15.75 -4.96 14.83
CA HIS A 109 15.76 -4.98 16.30
C HIS A 109 14.71 -5.91 16.92
N THR A 110 13.62 -6.22 16.23
CA THR A 110 12.49 -7.00 16.77
C THR A 110 12.39 -8.39 16.15
N ALA A 111 12.62 -8.54 14.84
CA ALA A 111 12.51 -9.81 14.14
C ALA A 111 13.68 -10.76 14.44
N VAL A 112 14.91 -10.26 14.61
CA VAL A 112 16.06 -11.12 14.94
C VAL A 112 15.91 -11.79 16.32
N PRO A 113 15.50 -11.09 17.40
CA PRO A 113 15.17 -11.72 18.67
C PRO A 113 13.97 -12.67 18.58
N LEU A 114 12.93 -12.29 17.81
CA LEU A 114 11.72 -13.11 17.67
C LEU A 114 11.98 -14.41 16.90
N MET A 115 12.83 -14.38 15.87
CA MET A 115 13.28 -15.58 15.15
C MET A 115 14.09 -16.49 16.07
N LYS A 116 15.05 -15.95 16.85
CA LYS A 116 15.82 -16.72 17.83
C LYS A 116 14.94 -17.32 18.94
N PHE A 117 13.91 -16.60 19.37
CA PHE A 117 12.93 -17.09 20.34
C PHE A 117 12.03 -18.19 19.75
N SER A 118 11.64 -18.05 18.47
CA SER A 118 10.88 -19.07 17.76
C SER A 118 11.68 -20.36 17.56
N GLU A 119 12.99 -20.26 17.33
CA GLU A 119 13.89 -21.42 17.27
C GLU A 119 13.95 -22.20 18.60
N HIS A 120 13.77 -21.51 19.73
CA HIS A 120 13.74 -22.15 21.05
C HIS A 120 12.38 -22.77 21.42
N LEU A 121 11.29 -22.26 20.85
CA LEU A 121 9.92 -22.72 21.13
C LEU A 121 9.42 -23.79 20.14
N ILE A 122 9.91 -23.77 18.90
CA ILE A 122 9.49 -24.71 17.87
C ILE A 122 10.46 -25.89 17.88
N THR A 123 10.08 -26.97 18.55
CA THR A 123 10.80 -28.24 18.44
C THR A 123 10.75 -28.75 16.98
N PRO A 124 11.80 -29.44 16.50
CA PRO A 124 11.87 -29.92 15.11
C PRO A 124 10.65 -30.75 14.66
N ASP A 125 9.99 -31.41 15.61
CA ASP A 125 8.79 -32.22 15.37
C ASP A 125 7.53 -31.38 15.11
N VAL A 126 7.42 -30.17 15.70
CA VAL A 126 6.29 -29.25 15.47
C VAL A 126 6.43 -28.53 14.12
N ALA A 127 7.67 -28.15 13.74
CA ALA A 127 7.95 -27.57 12.44
C ALA A 127 7.65 -28.54 11.28
N ARG A 128 7.91 -29.85 11.47
CA ARG A 128 7.58 -30.89 10.48
C ARG A 128 6.10 -31.24 10.42
N SER A 129 5.41 -31.26 11.56
CA SER A 129 3.99 -31.64 11.63
C SER A 129 3.04 -30.52 11.20
N SER A 130 3.45 -29.24 11.27
CA SER A 130 2.63 -28.12 10.80
C SER A 130 3.45 -26.97 10.20
N PRO A 131 3.88 -27.07 8.93
CA PRO A 131 4.63 -26.02 8.24
C PRO A 131 3.90 -24.67 8.20
N ALA A 132 2.56 -24.67 8.29
CA ALA A 132 1.75 -23.46 8.35
C ALA A 132 2.06 -22.58 9.58
N TRP A 133 2.30 -23.18 10.76
CA TRP A 133 2.56 -22.44 12.00
C TRP A 133 3.92 -21.74 11.98
N SER A 134 4.95 -22.42 11.46
CA SER A 134 6.28 -21.84 11.29
C SER A 134 6.28 -20.65 10.32
N VAL A 135 5.51 -20.74 9.23
CA VAL A 135 5.34 -19.64 8.27
C VAL A 135 4.61 -18.45 8.90
N VAL A 136 3.54 -18.72 9.66
CA VAL A 136 2.77 -17.68 10.37
C VAL A 136 3.66 -16.93 11.36
N ILE A 137 4.45 -17.63 12.17
CA ILE A 137 5.37 -17.03 13.14
C ILE A 137 6.46 -16.20 12.45
N ALA A 138 7.04 -16.71 11.35
CA ALA A 138 8.03 -15.96 10.57
C ALA A 138 7.43 -14.70 9.91
N ALA A 139 6.16 -14.76 9.49
CA ALA A 139 5.45 -13.64 8.87
C ALA A 139 4.86 -12.64 9.89
N MET A 140 4.82 -12.96 11.19
CA MET A 140 4.17 -12.14 12.21
C MET A 140 4.59 -10.67 12.21
N PRO A 141 5.89 -10.31 12.14
CA PRO A 141 6.29 -8.91 12.12
C PRO A 141 5.70 -8.13 10.94
N ALA A 142 5.66 -8.74 9.76
CA ALA A 142 5.06 -8.14 8.58
C ALA A 142 3.53 -8.02 8.70
N ILE A 143 2.87 -9.07 9.22
CA ILE A 143 1.42 -9.07 9.50
C ILE A 143 1.06 -7.92 10.45
N VAL A 144 1.78 -7.81 11.56
CA VAL A 144 1.57 -6.76 12.57
C VAL A 144 1.80 -5.38 11.96
N ALA A 145 2.85 -5.19 11.16
CA ALA A 145 3.12 -3.91 10.49
C ALA A 145 1.98 -3.51 9.54
N VAL A 146 1.47 -4.45 8.73
CA VAL A 146 0.33 -4.21 7.83
C VAL A 146 -0.93 -3.86 8.62
N VAL A 147 -1.22 -4.58 9.69
CA VAL A 147 -2.40 -4.32 10.54
C VAL A 147 -2.30 -2.95 11.19
N ILE A 148 -1.15 -2.58 11.75
CA ILE A 148 -0.92 -1.24 12.32
C ILE A 148 -1.11 -0.17 11.25
N TYR A 149 -0.51 -0.35 10.06
CA TYR A 149 -0.66 0.57 8.94
C TYR A 149 -2.14 0.75 8.55
N LEU A 150 -2.93 -0.32 8.50
CA LEU A 150 -4.35 -0.24 8.21
C LEU A 150 -5.12 0.48 9.33
N LEU A 151 -4.86 0.14 10.60
CA LEU A 151 -5.51 0.77 11.75
C LEU A 151 -5.24 2.27 11.83
N VAL A 152 -4.05 2.72 11.40
CA VAL A 152 -3.66 4.14 11.37
C VAL A 152 -4.15 4.84 10.09
N SER A 153 -4.09 4.17 8.94
CA SER A 153 -4.48 4.77 7.65
C SER A 153 -5.98 4.98 7.52
N LEU A 154 -6.81 4.15 8.16
CA LEU A 154 -8.27 4.30 8.18
C LEU A 154 -8.73 5.65 8.75
N PRO A 155 -8.44 6.02 10.02
CA PRO A 155 -8.85 7.30 10.56
C PRO A 155 -8.23 8.48 9.81
N ILE A 156 -6.96 8.38 9.39
CA ILE A 156 -6.29 9.43 8.60
C ILE A 156 -7.05 9.70 7.30
N ALA A 157 -7.36 8.64 6.53
CA ALA A 157 -8.12 8.78 5.29
C ALA A 157 -9.49 9.41 5.55
N GLY A 158 -10.16 9.03 6.64
CA GLY A 158 -11.42 9.65 7.06
C GLY A 158 -11.30 11.15 7.35
N TYR A 159 -10.30 11.56 8.13
CA TYR A 159 -10.05 12.97 8.42
C TYR A 159 -9.73 13.77 7.15
N MET A 160 -8.92 13.22 6.24
CA MET A 160 -8.57 13.88 4.99
C MET A 160 -9.77 14.06 4.06
N VAL A 161 -10.66 13.05 3.96
CA VAL A 161 -11.91 13.17 3.21
C VAL A 161 -12.82 14.22 3.83
N ARG A 162 -13.00 14.19 5.16
CA ARG A 162 -13.82 15.19 5.86
C ARG A 162 -13.30 16.60 5.62
N SER A 163 -11.97 16.79 5.64
CA SER A 163 -11.30 18.05 5.35
C SER A 163 -11.51 18.50 3.90
N GLY A 164 -11.35 17.59 2.93
CA GLY A 164 -11.62 17.86 1.51
C GLY A 164 -13.08 18.27 1.26
N LEU A 165 -14.03 17.54 1.86
CA LEU A 165 -15.46 17.86 1.79
C LEU A 165 -15.78 19.20 2.49
N ALA A 166 -15.14 19.50 3.63
CA ALA A 166 -15.27 20.79 4.32
C ALA A 166 -14.86 21.96 3.41
N ALA A 167 -13.74 21.80 2.69
CA ALA A 167 -13.21 22.82 1.79
C ALA A 167 -14.16 23.15 0.62
N HIS A 168 -15.15 22.29 0.35
CA HIS A 168 -16.19 22.52 -0.67
C HIS A 168 -17.58 22.76 -0.09
N ALA A 169 -17.65 23.17 1.18
CA ALA A 169 -18.88 23.52 1.89
C ALA A 169 -19.94 22.41 1.93
N PHE A 170 -19.50 21.14 1.99
CA PHE A 170 -20.41 20.04 2.31
C PHE A 170 -20.80 20.06 3.78
N ALA A 171 -22.09 19.87 4.04
CA ALA A 171 -22.62 19.72 5.39
C ALA A 171 -21.96 18.51 6.06
N GLY A 172 -21.59 18.67 7.32
CA GLY A 172 -20.96 17.61 8.11
C GLY A 172 -21.28 17.81 9.59
N PRO A 173 -21.07 16.78 10.43
CA PRO A 173 -21.31 16.89 11.86
C PRO A 173 -20.45 17.99 12.47
N GLY A 174 -20.99 18.69 13.47
CA GLY A 174 -20.29 19.73 14.21
C GLY A 174 -19.07 19.22 14.98
N ARG A 175 -19.10 17.94 15.40
CA ARG A 175 -17.94 17.23 15.98
C ARG A 175 -17.65 15.97 15.18
N PHE A 176 -16.48 15.91 14.54
CA PHE A 176 -16.04 14.74 13.78
C PHE A 176 -15.05 13.90 14.59
N GLY A 177 -15.58 12.88 15.28
CA GLY A 177 -14.80 12.04 16.20
C GLY A 177 -13.99 10.94 15.51
N PHE A 178 -13.09 10.31 16.26
CA PHE A 178 -12.24 9.22 15.78
C PHE A 178 -13.04 8.08 15.12
N TRP A 179 -14.12 7.63 15.76
CA TRP A 179 -14.95 6.55 15.21
C TRP A 179 -15.61 6.91 13.88
N GLN A 180 -16.02 8.18 13.72
CA GLN A 180 -16.59 8.67 12.46
C GLN A 180 -15.52 8.72 11.37
N ALA A 181 -14.28 9.11 11.71
CA ALA A 181 -13.15 9.08 10.81
C ALA A 181 -12.81 7.65 10.36
N VAL A 182 -12.70 6.69 11.28
CA VAL A 182 -12.46 5.27 10.96
C VAL A 182 -13.54 4.75 10.00
N LEU A 183 -14.81 5.02 10.29
CA LEU A 183 -15.93 4.56 9.46
C LEU A 183 -15.92 5.20 8.05
N LEU A 184 -15.51 6.46 7.93
CA LEU A 184 -15.38 7.14 6.65
C LEU A 184 -14.16 6.64 5.85
N GLY A 185 -13.04 6.40 6.52
CA GLY A 185 -11.86 5.76 5.95
C GLY A 185 -12.17 4.36 5.46
N LEU A 186 -12.87 3.56 6.27
CA LEU A 186 -13.31 2.21 5.90
C LEU A 186 -14.14 2.24 4.62
N THR A 187 -15.12 3.16 4.54
CA THR A 187 -15.92 3.36 3.32
C THR A 187 -15.03 3.68 2.12
N THR A 188 -14.02 4.51 2.32
CA THR A 188 -13.08 4.85 1.24
C THR A 188 -12.34 3.60 0.77
N TYR A 189 -11.64 2.89 1.64
CA TYR A 189 -10.81 1.76 1.26
C TYR A 189 -11.61 0.59 0.69
N VAL A 190 -12.76 0.29 1.30
CA VAL A 190 -13.67 -0.77 0.83
C VAL A 190 -14.08 -0.56 -0.61
N TRP A 191 -14.30 0.69 -1.03
CA TRP A 191 -14.75 0.97 -2.38
C TRP A 191 -13.58 1.27 -3.31
N SER A 192 -12.48 1.81 -2.83
CA SER A 192 -11.28 2.06 -3.65
C SER A 192 -10.54 0.79 -4.03
N VAL A 193 -10.32 -0.14 -3.09
CA VAL A 193 -9.48 -1.32 -3.35
C VAL A 193 -10.09 -2.32 -4.37
N PRO A 194 -11.40 -2.66 -4.36
CA PRO A 194 -11.98 -3.52 -5.39
C PRO A 194 -11.94 -2.85 -6.76
N GLY A 195 -12.16 -1.52 -6.78
CA GLY A 195 -12.01 -0.73 -8.00
C GLY A 195 -10.60 -0.83 -8.55
N SER A 196 -9.59 -0.60 -7.72
CA SER A 196 -8.19 -0.72 -8.13
C SER A 196 -7.84 -2.11 -8.63
N LEU A 197 -8.34 -3.18 -8.00
CA LEU A 197 -8.11 -4.56 -8.44
C LEU A 197 -8.78 -4.85 -9.79
N ALA A 198 -10.05 -4.46 -9.96
CA ALA A 198 -10.77 -4.63 -11.22
C ALA A 198 -10.11 -3.84 -12.36
N ILE A 199 -9.62 -2.63 -12.07
CA ILE A 199 -8.91 -1.79 -13.04
C ILE A 199 -7.54 -2.38 -13.40
N ALA A 200 -6.83 -2.95 -12.42
CA ALA A 200 -5.56 -3.61 -12.64
C ALA A 200 -5.70 -4.79 -13.61
N ASP A 201 -6.75 -5.60 -13.43
CA ASP A 201 -7.06 -6.76 -14.27
C ASP A 201 -7.37 -6.38 -15.73
N VAL A 202 -8.18 -5.33 -15.95
CA VAL A 202 -8.50 -4.83 -17.30
C VAL A 202 -7.26 -4.34 -18.05
N ALA A 203 -6.27 -3.80 -17.33
CA ALA A 203 -5.07 -3.20 -17.93
C ALA A 203 -3.91 -4.19 -18.15
N VAL A 204 -4.04 -5.47 -17.76
CA VAL A 204 -2.97 -6.49 -17.89
C VAL A 204 -2.57 -6.76 -19.35
N SER A 205 -3.44 -6.50 -20.31
CA SER A 205 -3.24 -6.84 -21.73
C SER A 205 -2.66 -5.72 -22.59
N LEU A 206 -2.34 -4.55 -22.00
CA LEU A 206 -1.90 -3.36 -22.73
C LEU A 206 -0.40 -3.08 -22.56
N PRO A 207 0.25 -2.40 -23.52
CA PRO A 207 1.61 -1.88 -23.35
C PRO A 207 1.71 -0.95 -22.13
N ASP A 208 2.82 -0.99 -21.39
CA ASP A 208 2.98 -0.36 -20.06
C ASP A 208 2.52 1.09 -19.99
N HIS A 209 2.93 1.94 -20.95
CA HIS A 209 2.54 3.35 -20.98
C HIS A 209 1.03 3.58 -21.20
N ALA A 210 0.40 2.75 -22.03
CA ALA A 210 -1.03 2.82 -22.30
C ALA A 210 -1.83 2.25 -21.11
N ALA A 211 -1.33 1.19 -20.48
CA ALA A 211 -1.90 0.58 -19.29
C ALA A 211 -1.97 1.58 -18.13
N ASP A 212 -0.90 2.34 -17.88
CA ASP A 212 -0.85 3.28 -16.75
C ASP A 212 -1.76 4.49 -16.93
N VAL A 213 -1.80 5.08 -18.14
CA VAL A 213 -2.73 6.16 -18.44
C VAL A 213 -4.18 5.69 -18.28
N LEU A 214 -4.50 4.50 -18.81
CA LEU A 214 -5.85 3.94 -18.74
C LEU A 214 -6.24 3.60 -17.29
N ARG A 215 -5.33 3.04 -16.49
CA ARG A 215 -5.52 2.83 -15.05
C ARG A 215 -5.82 4.16 -14.35
N GLY A 216 -5.07 5.21 -14.63
CA GLY A 216 -5.30 6.55 -14.10
C GLY A 216 -6.71 7.06 -14.40
N VAL A 217 -7.14 6.99 -15.66
CA VAL A 217 -8.48 7.40 -16.10
C VAL A 217 -9.57 6.61 -15.36
N PHE A 218 -9.43 5.28 -15.27
CA PHE A 218 -10.42 4.46 -14.57
C PHE A 218 -10.44 4.70 -13.06
N VAL A 219 -9.29 4.95 -12.42
CA VAL A 219 -9.21 5.28 -10.99
C VAL A 219 -9.92 6.61 -10.72
N ILE A 220 -9.72 7.61 -11.58
CA ILE A 220 -10.43 8.90 -11.50
C ILE A 220 -11.94 8.67 -11.63
N ALA A 221 -12.36 7.96 -12.67
CA ALA A 221 -13.78 7.67 -12.91
C ALA A 221 -14.40 6.91 -11.73
N TRP A 222 -13.75 5.85 -11.27
CA TRP A 222 -14.19 5.06 -10.13
C TRP A 222 -14.27 5.88 -8.84
N GLY A 223 -13.25 6.70 -8.57
CA GLY A 223 -13.22 7.61 -7.44
C GLY A 223 -14.37 8.61 -7.47
N MET A 224 -14.65 9.21 -8.63
CA MET A 224 -15.70 10.22 -8.82
C MET A 224 -17.12 9.64 -8.76
N TYR A 225 -17.34 8.45 -9.32
CA TYR A 225 -18.68 7.90 -9.52
C TYR A 225 -19.06 6.81 -8.51
N VAL A 226 -18.08 6.16 -7.89
CA VAL A 226 -18.31 5.10 -6.90
C VAL A 226 -17.95 5.57 -5.49
N VAL A 227 -16.72 6.02 -5.27
CA VAL A 227 -16.20 6.30 -3.92
C VAL A 227 -16.76 7.61 -3.35
N LEU A 228 -16.64 8.71 -4.09
CA LEU A 228 -17.02 10.04 -3.63
C LEU A 228 -18.50 10.14 -3.20
N PRO A 229 -19.50 9.63 -3.97
CA PRO A 229 -20.90 9.68 -3.55
C PRO A 229 -21.16 9.00 -2.21
N ARG A 230 -20.45 7.91 -1.93
CA ARG A 230 -20.58 7.15 -0.69
C ARG A 230 -19.95 7.89 0.49
N GLN A 231 -18.80 8.52 0.27
CA GLN A 231 -18.17 9.41 1.25
C GLN A 231 -19.11 10.57 1.63
N VAL A 232 -19.65 11.28 0.63
CA VAL A 232 -20.57 12.41 0.83
C VAL A 232 -21.81 11.98 1.60
N ARG A 233 -22.52 10.94 1.13
CA ARG A 233 -23.71 10.41 1.81
C ARG A 233 -23.44 9.97 3.23
N ARG A 234 -22.25 9.45 3.52
CA ARG A 234 -21.90 9.01 4.88
C ARG A 234 -21.69 10.21 5.80
N VAL A 235 -21.02 11.26 5.32
CA VAL A 235 -20.86 12.50 6.09
C VAL A 235 -22.20 13.20 6.31
N GLU A 236 -23.06 13.27 5.29
CA GLU A 236 -24.41 13.82 5.42
C GLU A 236 -25.25 13.02 6.43
N ARG A 237 -25.22 11.68 6.39
CA ARG A 237 -25.90 10.82 7.38
C ARG A 237 -25.34 10.99 8.80
N LEU A 238 -24.07 11.31 8.94
CA LEU A 238 -23.47 11.61 10.24
C LEU A 238 -23.82 13.02 10.73
N ALA A 239 -24.11 13.97 9.82
CA ALA A 239 -24.55 15.31 10.16
C ALA A 239 -26.03 15.36 10.59
N ALA A 240 -26.85 14.42 10.09
CA ALA A 240 -28.25 14.29 10.43
C ALA A 240 -28.51 13.54 11.77
N ARG A 241 -27.45 13.15 12.49
CA ARG A 241 -27.50 12.47 13.79
C ARG A 241 -26.95 13.40 14.86
#